data_AF-F7ZI62-F1
#
_entry.id   AF-F7ZI62-F1
#
_cell.length_a   1.000
_cell.length_b   1.000
_cell.length_c   1.000
_cell.angle_alpha   90.00
_cell.angle_beta   90.00
_cell.angle_gamma   90.00
#
_symmetry.space_group_name_H-M   'P 1'
#
loop_
_entity.id
_entity.type
_entity.pdbx_description
1 polymer ?
#
loop_
_entity_poly.entity_id
_entity_poly.type
_entity_poly.pdbx_seq_one_letter_code
_entity_poly.pdbx_strand_id
1 'polypeptide(L)'
;MSIFETTSLRVAGVEVDGKTAEAISGRHNIIEMTQAAEDAVLRPRDAGAFGHDLRAALAARVARLAEDDALASHYLAKAGNKAALADPSETGAAQGLSAVLAFVDKVANQTRDIAAEDVSGLQTAGVEDADIVRLCELVAFLAYQTRLIAGLRLMQGAA
;
A
#
# COMPACT_ATOMS: atom_id res chain seq x y z
N MET A 1 -14.96 -9.10 -14.36
CA MET A 1 -13.49 -9.01 -14.21
C MET A 1 -13.06 -10.31 -13.56
N SER A 2 -12.02 -10.95 -14.07
CA SER A 2 -11.50 -12.18 -13.47
C SER A 2 -10.78 -11.86 -12.17
N ILE A 3 -10.87 -12.71 -11.14
CA ILE A 3 -10.11 -12.50 -9.90
C ILE A 3 -8.59 -12.49 -10.15
N PHE A 4 -8.13 -13.15 -11.20
CA PHE A 4 -6.72 -13.19 -11.63
C PHE A 4 -6.23 -11.85 -12.20
N GLU A 5 -7.13 -10.92 -12.54
CA GLU A 5 -6.78 -9.55 -12.96
C GLU A 5 -6.58 -8.61 -11.76
N THR A 6 -6.97 -9.03 -10.55
CA THR A 6 -6.77 -8.23 -9.33
C THR A 6 -5.29 -8.02 -9.06
N THR A 7 -4.95 -6.89 -8.43
CA THR A 7 -3.57 -6.48 -8.19
C THR A 7 -2.79 -7.55 -7.44
N SER A 8 -3.35 -8.10 -6.36
CA SER A 8 -2.63 -9.07 -5.53
C SER A 8 -2.29 -10.36 -6.28
N LEU A 9 -3.21 -10.91 -7.09
CA LEU A 9 -2.93 -12.14 -7.85
C LEU A 9 -1.97 -11.88 -9.01
N ARG A 10 -2.20 -10.80 -9.77
CA ARG A 10 -1.34 -10.42 -10.89
C ARG A 10 0.08 -10.09 -10.47
N VAL A 11 0.27 -9.34 -9.38
CA VAL A 11 1.61 -8.98 -8.86
C VAL A 11 2.32 -10.18 -8.21
N ALA A 12 1.55 -11.13 -7.66
CA ALA A 12 2.09 -12.40 -7.18
C ALA A 12 2.43 -13.39 -8.31
N GLY A 13 2.07 -13.09 -9.57
CA GLY A 13 2.29 -13.97 -10.71
C GLY A 13 1.41 -15.23 -10.71
N VAL A 14 0.26 -15.18 -10.02
CA VAL A 14 -0.66 -16.32 -9.99
C VAL A 14 -1.37 -16.46 -11.33
N GLU A 15 -1.03 -17.51 -12.06
CA GLU A 15 -1.69 -17.89 -13.31
C GLU A 15 -3.11 -18.43 -13.06
N VAL A 16 -3.92 -18.49 -14.12
CA VAL A 16 -5.32 -18.96 -14.07
C VAL A 16 -5.46 -20.46 -13.81
N ASP A 17 -4.37 -21.21 -13.92
CA ASP A 17 -4.27 -22.65 -13.77
C ASP A 17 -3.29 -23.07 -12.66
N GLY A 18 -3.34 -24.36 -12.32
CA GLY A 18 -2.48 -24.94 -11.29
C GLY A 18 -3.04 -24.89 -9.86
N LYS A 19 -2.29 -25.51 -8.94
CA LYS A 19 -2.78 -25.79 -7.56
C LYS A 19 -3.07 -24.52 -6.76
N THR A 20 -2.28 -23.47 -6.95
CA THR A 20 -2.48 -22.18 -6.28
C THR A 20 -3.76 -21.51 -6.78
N ALA A 21 -4.01 -21.53 -8.10
CA ALA A 21 -5.24 -21.01 -8.70
C ALA A 21 -6.49 -21.75 -8.20
N GLU A 22 -6.44 -23.08 -8.11
CA GLU A 22 -7.51 -23.90 -7.54
C GLU A 22 -7.80 -23.54 -6.07
N ALA A 23 -6.74 -23.41 -5.24
CA ALA A 23 -6.88 -23.07 -3.83
C ALA A 23 -7.47 -21.66 -3.60
N ILE A 24 -7.13 -20.70 -4.46
CA ILE A 24 -7.61 -19.32 -4.38
C ILE A 24 -9.03 -19.18 -4.93
N SER A 25 -9.41 -19.96 -5.94
CA SER A 25 -10.76 -19.95 -6.51
C SER A 25 -11.83 -20.30 -5.47
N GLY A 26 -11.49 -21.16 -4.49
CA GLY A 26 -12.33 -21.44 -3.32
C GLY A 26 -12.51 -20.27 -2.35
N ARG A 27 -11.77 -19.16 -2.55
CA ARG A 27 -11.79 -17.92 -1.75
C ARG A 27 -11.95 -16.66 -2.61
N HIS A 28 -12.55 -16.79 -3.80
CA HIS A 28 -12.70 -15.69 -4.75
C HIS A 28 -13.30 -14.43 -4.13
N ASN A 29 -14.31 -14.58 -3.26
CA ASN A 29 -14.94 -13.47 -2.55
C ASN A 29 -13.96 -12.65 -1.70
N ILE A 30 -12.97 -13.30 -1.07
CA ILE A 30 -11.93 -12.62 -0.29
C ILE A 30 -11.02 -11.83 -1.23
N ILE A 31 -10.64 -12.38 -2.37
CA ILE A 31 -9.80 -11.68 -3.37
C ILE A 31 -10.52 -10.47 -3.94
N GLU A 32 -11.81 -10.59 -4.24
CA GLU A 32 -12.64 -9.48 -4.68
C GLU A 32 -12.74 -8.38 -3.61
N MET A 33 -12.94 -8.75 -2.35
CA MET A 33 -12.95 -7.80 -1.23
C MET A 33 -11.59 -7.14 -1.03
N THR A 34 -10.49 -7.86 -1.24
CA THR A 34 -9.13 -7.29 -1.20
C THR A 34 -8.95 -6.24 -2.30
N GLN A 35 -9.41 -6.49 -3.52
CA GLN A 35 -9.37 -5.48 -4.59
C GLN A 35 -10.26 -4.28 -4.26
N ALA A 36 -11.45 -4.51 -3.72
CA ALA A 36 -12.34 -3.42 -3.31
C ALA A 36 -11.73 -2.57 -2.19
N ALA A 37 -11.04 -3.18 -1.23
CA ALA A 37 -10.31 -2.49 -0.17
C ALA A 37 -9.14 -1.68 -0.74
N GLU A 38 -8.39 -2.23 -1.70
CA GLU A 38 -7.36 -1.50 -2.44
C GLU A 38 -7.94 -0.25 -3.09
N ASP A 39 -9.02 -0.39 -3.85
CA ASP A 39 -9.65 0.71 -4.56
C ASP A 39 -10.17 1.77 -3.58
N ALA A 40 -10.73 1.35 -2.45
CA ALA A 40 -11.23 2.26 -1.42
C ALA A 40 -10.12 3.11 -0.78
N VAL A 41 -8.94 2.54 -0.51
CA VAL A 41 -7.84 3.27 0.15
C VAL A 41 -6.90 3.95 -0.82
N LEU A 42 -6.75 3.50 -2.07
CA LEU A 42 -5.90 4.13 -3.09
C LEU A 42 -6.66 5.17 -3.91
N ARG A 43 -7.95 4.92 -4.20
CA ARG A 43 -8.80 5.78 -5.03
C ARG A 43 -10.15 6.06 -4.36
N PRO A 44 -10.15 6.58 -3.11
CA PRO A 44 -11.40 6.98 -2.47
C PRO A 44 -12.09 8.10 -3.26
N ARG A 45 -13.42 8.15 -3.16
CA ARG A 45 -14.23 9.24 -3.71
C ARG A 45 -13.89 10.59 -3.05
N ASP A 46 -13.65 10.57 -1.75
CA ASP A 46 -13.15 11.71 -0.98
C ASP A 46 -11.72 11.41 -0.50
N ALA A 47 -10.76 12.09 -1.13
CA ALA A 47 -9.34 11.84 -0.89
C ALA A 47 -8.79 12.56 0.34
N GLY A 48 -9.50 13.55 0.89
CA GLY A 48 -8.99 14.44 1.92
C GLY A 48 -7.69 15.14 1.49
N ALA A 49 -6.75 15.30 2.41
CA ALA A 49 -5.45 15.92 2.14
C ALA A 49 -4.55 15.09 1.19
N PHE A 50 -4.85 13.80 0.99
CA PHE A 50 -3.99 12.87 0.26
C PHE A 50 -4.61 12.43 -1.06
N GLY A 51 -4.36 13.19 -2.12
CA GLY A 51 -4.79 12.87 -3.49
C GLY A 51 -4.25 11.53 -4.02
N HIS A 52 -4.89 11.00 -5.08
CA HIS A 52 -4.61 9.65 -5.59
C HIS A 52 -3.15 9.43 -6.01
N ASP A 53 -2.52 10.41 -6.66
CA ASP A 53 -1.10 10.35 -7.05
C ASP A 53 -0.18 10.20 -5.83
N LEU A 54 -0.47 10.93 -4.74
CA LEU A 54 0.31 10.84 -3.50
C LEU A 54 0.09 9.47 -2.84
N ARG A 55 -1.15 8.98 -2.76
CA ARG A 55 -1.44 7.64 -2.23
C ARG A 55 -0.70 6.55 -3.01
N ALA A 56 -0.66 6.65 -4.33
CA ALA A 56 0.10 5.75 -5.19
C ALA A 56 1.62 5.84 -4.94
N ALA A 57 2.16 7.05 -4.75
CA ALA A 57 3.58 7.22 -4.38
C ALA A 57 3.91 6.60 -3.02
N LEU A 58 3.05 6.81 -2.00
CA LEU A 58 3.19 6.20 -0.68
C LEU A 58 3.10 4.67 -0.75
N ALA A 59 2.18 4.14 -1.55
CA ALA A 59 2.04 2.71 -1.77
C ALA A 59 3.28 2.10 -2.44
N ALA A 60 3.85 2.78 -3.43
CA ALA A 60 5.11 2.39 -4.03
C ALA A 60 6.28 2.44 -3.03
N ARG A 61 6.33 3.47 -2.17
CA ARG A 61 7.33 3.61 -1.09
C ARG A 61 7.27 2.45 -0.11
N VAL A 62 6.07 2.14 0.40
CA VAL A 62 5.85 1.02 1.34
C VAL A 62 6.21 -0.32 0.70
N ALA A 63 5.85 -0.52 -0.57
CA ALA A 63 6.23 -1.74 -1.29
C ALA A 63 7.76 -1.88 -1.45
N ARG A 64 8.48 -0.79 -1.73
CA ARG A 64 9.97 -0.79 -1.76
C ARG A 64 10.58 -1.10 -0.41
N LEU A 65 10.05 -0.51 0.67
CA LEU A 65 10.51 -0.79 2.03
C LEU A 65 10.28 -2.26 2.43
N ALA A 66 9.27 -2.90 1.84
CA ALA A 66 9.01 -4.31 1.98
C ALA A 66 9.72 -5.19 0.93
N GLU A 67 10.66 -4.62 0.17
CA GLU A 67 11.46 -5.31 -0.86
C GLU A 67 10.63 -5.97 -1.97
N ASP A 68 9.43 -5.44 -2.27
CA ASP A 68 8.57 -5.92 -3.37
C ASP A 68 8.62 -4.95 -4.56
N ASP A 69 9.64 -5.12 -5.41
CA ASP A 69 9.84 -4.27 -6.59
C ASP A 69 8.71 -4.35 -7.62
N ALA A 70 8.05 -5.50 -7.73
CA ALA A 70 6.93 -5.69 -8.65
C ALA A 70 5.69 -4.90 -8.19
N LEU A 71 5.38 -4.95 -6.88
CA LEU A 71 4.31 -4.16 -6.30
C LEU A 71 4.64 -2.67 -6.31
N ALA A 72 5.88 -2.30 -6.01
CA ALA A 72 6.36 -0.93 -6.08
C ALA A 72 6.19 -0.35 -7.48
N SER A 73 6.60 -1.10 -8.51
CA SER A 73 6.45 -0.70 -9.92
C SER A 73 4.98 -0.57 -10.31
N HIS A 74 4.11 -1.45 -9.82
CA HIS A 74 2.67 -1.38 -10.06
C HIS A 74 2.08 -0.04 -9.58
N TYR A 75 2.41 0.37 -8.35
CA TYR A 75 1.90 1.61 -7.79
C TYR A 75 2.56 2.86 -8.37
N LEU A 76 3.86 2.79 -8.64
CA LEU A 76 4.62 3.91 -9.21
C LEU A 76 4.06 4.37 -10.55
N ALA A 77 3.55 3.45 -11.38
CA ALA A 77 2.89 3.76 -12.65
C ALA A 77 1.67 4.68 -12.50
N LYS A 78 1.09 4.78 -11.30
CA LYS A 78 -0.07 5.62 -10.97
C LYS A 78 0.29 6.85 -10.14
N ALA A 79 1.57 7.05 -9.80
CA ALA A 79 2.02 8.09 -8.87
C ALA A 79 2.18 9.49 -9.51
N GLY A 80 2.10 9.60 -10.84
CA GLY A 80 2.12 10.88 -11.54
C GLY A 80 3.27 11.79 -11.12
N ASN A 81 2.95 13.04 -10.78
CA ASN A 81 3.96 14.02 -10.35
C ASN A 81 4.52 13.79 -8.94
N LYS A 82 3.98 12.83 -8.18
CA LYS A 82 4.45 12.44 -6.84
C LYS A 82 5.42 11.27 -6.87
N ALA A 83 5.74 10.73 -8.04
CA ALA A 83 6.57 9.54 -8.20
C ALA A 83 7.92 9.60 -7.45
N ALA A 84 8.54 10.79 -7.34
CA ALA A 84 9.78 10.97 -6.58
C ALA A 84 9.64 10.55 -5.11
N LEU A 85 8.48 10.80 -4.48
CA LEU A 85 8.24 10.46 -3.07
C LEU A 85 8.20 8.94 -2.80
N ALA A 86 8.14 8.12 -3.85
CA ALA A 86 8.26 6.68 -3.73
C ALA A 86 9.66 6.23 -3.31
N ASP A 87 10.70 7.04 -3.52
CA ASP A 87 12.06 6.74 -3.09
C ASP A 87 12.19 6.98 -1.57
N PRO A 88 12.53 5.96 -0.76
CA PRO A 88 12.73 6.10 0.68
C PRO A 88 13.72 7.20 1.10
N SER A 89 14.67 7.58 0.25
CA SER A 89 15.62 8.68 0.51
C SER A 89 15.00 10.07 0.39
N GLU A 90 13.88 10.22 -0.31
CA GLU A 90 13.15 11.49 -0.40
C GLU A 90 12.42 11.79 0.91
N THR A 91 12.72 12.95 1.50
CA THR A 91 12.19 13.37 2.81
C THR A 91 10.87 14.13 2.70
N GLY A 92 10.43 14.49 1.49
CA GLY A 92 9.19 15.25 1.29
C GLY A 92 9.21 16.69 1.83
N ALA A 93 10.37 17.19 2.28
CA ALA A 93 10.49 18.48 2.96
C ALA A 93 10.08 19.64 2.07
N ALA A 94 10.47 19.60 0.79
CA ALA A 94 10.09 20.63 -0.20
C ALA A 94 8.57 20.71 -0.44
N GLN A 95 7.82 19.66 -0.07
CA GLN A 95 6.37 19.59 -0.21
C GLN A 95 5.63 19.67 1.13
N GLY A 96 6.34 19.89 2.25
CA GLY A 96 5.76 19.90 3.59
C GLY A 96 5.28 18.52 4.07
N LEU A 97 5.77 17.44 3.48
CA LEU A 97 5.32 16.07 3.74
C LEU A 97 6.25 15.27 4.67
N SER A 98 7.27 15.89 5.26
CA SER A 98 8.27 15.14 6.07
C SER A 98 7.66 14.36 7.22
N ALA A 99 6.71 14.94 7.96
CA ALA A 99 6.01 14.23 9.04
C ALA A 99 5.19 13.05 8.51
N VAL A 100 4.54 13.22 7.35
CA VAL A 100 3.72 12.19 6.70
C VAL A 100 4.60 11.03 6.23
N LEU A 101 5.72 11.30 5.55
CA LEU A 101 6.61 10.24 5.05
C LEU A 101 7.29 9.49 6.20
N ALA A 102 7.79 10.21 7.22
CA ALA A 102 8.37 9.59 8.40
C ALA A 102 7.37 8.68 9.13
N PHE A 103 6.12 9.15 9.26
CA PHE A 103 5.05 8.34 9.85
C PHE A 103 4.74 7.10 9.01
N VAL A 104 4.59 7.23 7.69
CA VAL A 104 4.31 6.10 6.79
C VAL A 104 5.42 5.05 6.86
N ASP A 105 6.68 5.47 6.85
CA ASP A 105 7.82 4.56 6.93
C ASP A 105 7.85 3.80 8.27
N LYS A 106 7.58 4.52 9.37
CA LYS A 106 7.53 3.93 10.70
C LYS A 106 6.37 2.96 10.84
N VAL A 107 5.16 3.32 10.40
CA VAL A 107 3.99 2.44 10.50
C VAL A 107 4.19 1.19 9.63
N ALA A 108 4.80 1.31 8.46
CA ALA A 108 5.03 0.19 7.55
C ALA A 108 6.02 -0.86 8.11
N ASN A 109 7.07 -0.41 8.80
CA ASN A 109 8.20 -1.27 9.20
C ASN A 109 8.30 -1.53 10.71
N GLN A 110 7.78 -0.61 11.52
CA GLN A 110 7.94 -0.58 12.98
C GLN A 110 6.57 -0.36 13.66
N THR A 111 5.51 -0.97 13.13
CA THR A 111 4.11 -0.76 13.58
C THR A 111 3.95 -0.93 15.10
N ARG A 112 4.68 -1.86 15.72
CA ARG A 112 4.66 -2.10 17.17
C ARG A 112 5.13 -0.89 17.98
N ASP A 113 6.03 -0.10 17.42
CA ASP A 113 6.70 1.01 18.08
C ASP A 113 6.01 2.35 17.78
N ILE A 114 4.82 2.31 17.16
CA ILE A 114 3.94 3.47 16.98
C ILE A 114 3.33 3.85 18.34
N ALA A 115 3.43 5.13 18.66
CA ALA A 115 3.00 5.71 19.92
C ALA A 115 2.15 6.97 19.70
N ALA A 116 1.57 7.49 20.78
CA ALA A 116 0.69 8.67 20.72
C ALA A 116 1.44 9.90 20.16
N GLU A 117 2.74 9.98 20.40
CA GLU A 117 3.62 11.06 19.96
C GLU A 117 3.68 11.12 18.42
N ASP A 118 3.66 9.98 17.73
CA ASP A 118 3.67 9.95 16.26
C ASP A 118 2.41 10.58 15.67
N VAL A 119 1.26 10.35 16.29
CA VAL A 119 -0.02 10.95 15.91
C VAL A 119 -0.02 12.45 16.19
N SER A 120 0.43 12.85 17.39
CA SER A 120 0.52 14.28 17.76
C SER A 120 1.53 15.04 16.88
N GLY A 121 2.56 14.37 16.38
CA GLY A 121 3.51 14.91 15.42
C GLY A 121 2.87 15.26 14.07
N LEU A 122 1.96 14.41 13.58
CA LEU A 122 1.16 14.70 12.38
C LEU A 122 0.21 15.89 12.61
N GLN A 123 -0.47 15.93 13.76
CA GLN A 123 -1.35 17.06 14.11
C GLN A 123 -0.57 18.38 14.19
N THR A 124 0.62 18.36 14.80
CA THR A 124 1.51 19.53 14.87
C THR A 124 1.98 19.99 13.49
N ALA A 125 2.11 19.05 12.54
CA ALA A 125 2.40 19.33 11.14
C ALA A 125 1.17 19.80 10.33
N GLY A 126 0.00 19.96 10.98
CA GLY A 126 -1.24 20.43 10.36
C GLY A 126 -2.04 19.34 9.63
N VAL A 127 -1.80 18.06 9.92
CA VAL A 127 -2.62 16.97 9.40
C VAL A 127 -3.85 16.78 10.30
N GLU A 128 -5.03 16.91 9.70
CA GLU A 128 -6.31 16.73 10.39
C GLU A 128 -6.55 15.27 10.81
N ASP A 129 -7.29 15.05 11.90
CA ASP A 129 -7.56 13.70 12.44
C ASP A 129 -8.16 12.75 11.39
N ALA A 130 -9.08 13.25 10.56
CA ALA A 130 -9.69 12.45 9.50
C ALA A 130 -8.64 12.00 8.45
N ASP A 131 -7.64 12.83 8.17
CA ASP A 131 -6.56 12.49 7.25
C ASP A 131 -5.56 11.53 7.89
N ILE A 132 -5.29 11.65 9.19
CA ILE A 132 -4.50 10.66 9.94
C ILE A 132 -5.17 9.28 9.85
N VAL A 133 -6.48 9.18 10.04
CA VAL A 133 -7.22 7.93 9.89
C VAL A 133 -7.08 7.38 8.46
N ARG A 134 -7.29 8.21 7.44
CA ARG A 134 -7.12 7.81 6.03
C ARG A 134 -5.71 7.29 5.72
N LEU A 135 -4.69 7.87 6.35
CA LEU A 135 -3.29 7.45 6.20
C LEU A 135 -3.04 6.10 6.88
N CYS A 136 -3.56 5.91 8.10
CA CYS A 136 -3.50 4.63 8.81
C CYS A 136 -4.20 3.51 8.04
N GLU A 137 -5.38 3.77 7.48
CA GLU A 137 -6.12 2.81 6.64
C GLU A 137 -5.30 2.38 5.40
N LEU A 138 -4.69 3.34 4.73
CA LEU A 138 -3.81 3.08 3.57
C LEU A 138 -2.62 2.19 3.97
N VAL A 139 -1.87 2.56 5.01
CA VAL A 139 -0.66 1.81 5.40
C VAL A 139 -1.03 0.43 5.95
N ALA A 140 -2.13 0.30 6.69
CA ALA A 140 -2.61 -0.98 7.19
C ALA A 140 -2.98 -1.93 6.03
N PHE A 141 -3.67 -1.42 5.00
CA PHE A 141 -3.97 -2.20 3.80
C PHE A 141 -2.71 -2.64 3.07
N LEU A 142 -1.75 -1.73 2.85
CA LEU A 142 -0.50 -2.04 2.15
C LEU A 142 0.33 -3.10 2.91
N ALA A 143 0.43 -2.97 4.23
CA ALA A 143 1.09 -3.94 5.09
C ALA A 143 0.45 -5.33 4.97
N TYR A 144 -0.88 -5.41 4.91
CA TYR A 144 -1.61 -6.65 4.64
C TYR A 144 -1.32 -7.18 3.23
N GLN A 145 -1.43 -6.34 2.21
CA GLN A 145 -1.32 -6.73 0.81
C GLN A 145 0.06 -7.28 0.47
N THR A 146 1.14 -6.66 0.94
CA THR A 146 2.51 -7.15 0.74
C THR A 146 2.67 -8.56 1.31
N ARG A 147 2.17 -8.81 2.52
CA ARG A 147 2.24 -10.14 3.15
C ARG A 147 1.41 -11.18 2.40
N LEU A 148 0.23 -10.79 1.91
CA LEU A 148 -0.58 -11.65 1.05
C LEU A 148 0.19 -12.04 -0.22
N ILE A 149 0.76 -11.07 -0.93
CA ILE A 149 1.53 -11.31 -2.16
C ILE A 149 2.73 -12.22 -1.89
N ALA A 150 3.49 -11.98 -0.83
CA ALA A 150 4.59 -12.84 -0.43
C ALA A 150 4.14 -14.29 -0.17
N GLY A 151 3.03 -14.48 0.57
CA GLY A 151 2.46 -15.80 0.82
C GLY A 151 2.01 -16.50 -0.47
N LEU A 152 1.40 -15.77 -1.41
CA LEU A 152 1.00 -16.29 -2.71
C LEU A 152 2.20 -16.74 -3.55
N ARG A 153 3.31 -16.00 -3.53
CA ARG A 153 4.56 -16.40 -4.20
C ARG A 153 5.14 -17.69 -3.60
N LEU A 154 5.17 -17.79 -2.27
CA LEU A 154 5.62 -18.99 -1.56
C LEU A 154 4.77 -20.22 -1.91
N MET A 155 3.44 -20.08 -2.03
CA MET A 155 2.55 -21.18 -2.43
C MET A 155 2.87 -21.72 -3.84
N GLN A 156 3.44 -20.90 -4.71
CA GLN A 156 3.84 -21.28 -6.07
C GLN A 156 5.24 -21.91 -6.12
N GLY A 157 5.95 -21.98 -4.99
CA GLY A 157 7.35 -22.42 -4.96
C GLY A 157 8.34 -21.36 -5.44
N ALA A 158 7.90 -20.11 -5.59
CA ALA A 158 8.77 -18.97 -5.83
C ALA A 158 9.26 -18.44 -4.48
N ALA A 159 10.50 -18.73 -4.12
CA ALA A 159 11.23 -18.14 -3.00
C ALA A 159 12.62 -17.72 -3.48
#